data_AF-A0A7S1WZ01-F1
#
_entry.id   AF-A0A7S1WZ01-F1
#
_cell.length_a   1.000
_cell.length_b   1.000
_cell.length_c   1.000
_cell.angle_alpha   90.00
_cell.angle_beta   90.00
_cell.angle_gamma   90.00
#
_symmetry.space_group_name_H-M   'P 1'
#
loop_
_entity.id
_entity.type
_entity.pdbx_description
1 polymer ?
#
loop_
_entity_poly.entity_id
_entity_poly.type
_entity_poly.pdbx_seq_one_letter_code
_entity_poly.pdbx_strand_id
1 'polypeptide(L)'
;DLDAELLWPHLLKLKARYLLVEMANPRHGANDVAALAAIAPKLGDKVVVPGLVECTNPRVEHPRAIAARLVQLAALVGPHRLMAGTDCGFASTASATAITADIA
;
A
#
# COMPACT_ATOMS: atom_id res chain seq x y z
N ASP A 1 11.58 -12.71 5.25
CA ASP A 1 10.76 -11.57 5.67
C ASP A 1 11.23 -11.02 6.98
N LEU A 2 11.20 -9.69 7.09
CA LEU A 2 11.37 -8.95 8.32
C LEU A 2 10.01 -8.35 8.67
N ASP A 3 9.58 -8.49 9.92
CA ASP A 3 8.30 -7.94 10.37
C ASP A 3 8.30 -6.40 10.24
N ALA A 4 7.22 -5.84 9.69
CA ALA A 4 7.08 -4.39 9.47
C ALA A 4 7.20 -3.59 10.79
N GLU A 5 6.78 -4.21 11.90
CA GLU A 5 6.89 -3.71 13.27
C GLU A 5 8.32 -3.30 13.65
N LEU A 6 9.32 -4.01 13.13
CA LEU A 6 10.73 -3.73 13.38
C LEU A 6 11.22 -2.49 12.60
N LEU A 7 10.57 -2.17 11.47
CA LEU A 7 10.95 -1.06 10.61
C LEU A 7 10.26 0.25 10.99
N TRP A 8 9.04 0.21 11.55
CA TRP A 8 8.26 1.41 11.85
C TRP A 8 8.99 2.49 12.66
N PRO A 9 9.73 2.17 13.74
CA PRO A 9 10.45 3.19 14.51
C PRO A 9 11.49 3.96 13.70
N HIS A 10 12.03 3.32 12.65
CA HIS A 10 12.99 3.94 11.73
C HIS A 10 12.26 4.75 10.65
N LEU A 11 11.21 4.20 10.04
CA LEU A 11 10.41 4.87 9.01
C LEU A 11 9.78 6.18 9.52
N LEU A 12 9.32 6.20 10.78
CA LEU A 12 8.74 7.40 11.39
C LEU A 12 9.73 8.56 11.54
N LYS A 13 11.03 8.27 11.67
CA LYS A 13 12.10 9.28 11.78
C LYS A 13 12.49 9.88 10.43
N LEU A 14 12.11 9.25 9.32
CA LEU A 14 12.42 9.73 7.99
C LEU A 14 11.67 11.03 7.71
N LYS A 15 12.36 11.97 7.04
CA LYS A 15 11.78 13.22 6.52
C LYS A 15 10.97 12.97 5.22
N ALA A 16 10.21 11.88 5.19
CA ALA A 16 9.30 11.53 4.11
C ALA A 16 7.86 11.92 4.49
N ARG A 17 7.20 12.67 3.60
CA ARG A 17 5.79 13.07 3.74
C ARG A 17 4.83 11.95 3.36
N TYR A 18 5.21 11.13 2.38
CA TYR A 18 4.39 10.04 1.84
C TYR A 18 5.04 8.70 2.16
N LEU A 19 4.23 7.75 2.64
CA LEU A 19 4.66 6.38 2.93
C LEU A 19 3.81 5.42 2.09
N LEU A 20 4.43 4.76 1.12
CA LEU A 20 3.78 3.70 0.36
C LEU A 20 3.87 2.38 1.12
N VAL A 21 2.76 1.67 1.22
CA VAL A 21 2.66 0.34 1.83
C VAL A 21 2.01 -0.58 0.82
N GLU A 22 2.71 -1.64 0.40
CA GLU A 22 2.17 -2.64 -0.53
C GLU A 22 1.12 -3.49 0.19
N MET A 23 -0.14 -3.42 -0.25
CA MET A 23 -1.29 -4.09 0.41
C MET A 23 -2.19 -4.84 -0.58
N ALA A 24 -1.84 -4.89 -1.87
CA ALA A 24 -2.62 -5.64 -2.87
C ALA A 24 -2.33 -7.15 -2.78
N ASN A 25 -1.08 -7.54 -2.50
CA ASN A 25 -0.68 -8.95 -2.42
C ASN A 25 -1.43 -9.72 -1.30
N PRO A 26 -2.16 -10.81 -1.61
CA PRO A 26 -2.88 -11.62 -0.62
C PRO A 26 -2.00 -12.25 0.46
N ARG A 27 -0.69 -12.39 0.22
CA ARG A 27 0.27 -12.92 1.21
C ARG A 27 0.40 -12.03 2.44
N HIS A 28 0.13 -10.73 2.31
CA HIS A 28 0.30 -9.73 3.38
C HIS A 28 -1.03 -9.10 3.85
N GLY A 29 -2.06 -9.13 3.01
CA GLY A 29 -3.24 -8.27 3.16
C GLY A 29 -4.11 -8.39 4.42
N ALA A 30 -3.98 -9.44 5.25
CA ALA A 30 -4.66 -9.50 6.56
C ALA A 30 -3.83 -8.84 7.68
N ASN A 31 -2.50 -8.90 7.59
CA ASN A 31 -1.60 -8.36 8.59
C ASN A 31 -1.35 -6.86 8.37
N ASP A 32 -1.39 -6.39 7.13
CA ASP A 32 -1.00 -5.01 6.81
C ASP A 32 -1.95 -3.95 7.39
N VAL A 33 -3.26 -4.24 7.45
CA VAL A 33 -4.23 -3.32 8.05
C VAL A 33 -4.04 -3.23 9.57
N ALA A 34 -3.77 -4.37 10.22
CA ALA A 34 -3.51 -4.41 11.66
C ALA A 34 -2.18 -3.72 12.00
N ALA A 35 -1.13 -3.96 11.21
CA ALA A 35 0.16 -3.30 11.34
C ALA A 35 0.06 -1.78 11.13
N LEU A 36 -0.70 -1.34 10.11
CA LEU A 36 -0.94 0.07 9.88
C LEU A 36 -1.77 0.70 11.02
N ALA A 37 -2.79 0.00 11.52
CA ALA A 37 -3.59 0.47 12.65
C ALA A 37 -2.73 0.67 13.91
N ALA A 38 -1.78 -0.24 14.16
CA ALA A 38 -0.86 -0.15 15.30
C ALA A 38 0.06 1.07 15.23
N ILE A 39 0.42 1.52 14.02
CA ILE A 39 1.31 2.67 13.81
C ILE A 39 0.59 3.98 13.50
N ALA A 40 -0.68 3.94 13.10
CA ALA A 40 -1.45 5.11 12.67
C ALA A 40 -1.40 6.31 13.64
N PRO A 41 -1.48 6.12 14.99
CA PRO A 41 -1.38 7.23 15.94
C PRO A 41 -0.02 7.93 15.93
N LYS A 42 1.05 7.24 15.49
CA LYS A 42 2.43 7.72 15.49
C LYS A 42 2.84 8.34 14.15
N LEU A 43 1.99 8.30 13.12
CA LEU A 43 2.30 8.80 11.77
C LEU A 43 2.39 10.33 11.68
N GLY A 44 1.88 11.08 12.66
CA GLY A 44 1.94 12.55 12.64
C GLY A 44 1.24 13.15 11.43
N ASP A 45 1.93 13.96 10.63
CA ASP A 45 1.42 14.64 9.43
C ASP A 45 1.65 13.85 8.13
N LYS A 46 2.17 12.63 8.22
CA LYS A 46 2.47 11.78 7.07
C LYS A 46 1.20 11.32 6.36
N VAL A 47 1.28 11.22 5.04
CA VAL A 47 0.25 10.67 4.15
C VAL A 47 0.58 9.21 3.87
N VAL A 48 -0.41 8.33 4.04
CA VAL A 48 -0.28 6.90 3.72
C VAL A 48 -0.80 6.65 2.32
N VAL A 49 0.01 5.95 1.54
CA VAL A 49 -0.29 5.53 0.17
C VAL A 49 -0.47 4.00 0.15
N PRO A 50 -1.66 3.46 0.44
CA PRO A 50 -1.87 2.03 0.29
C PRO A 50 -1.80 1.62 -1.19
N GLY A 51 -0.89 0.70 -1.49
CA GLY A 51 -0.88 -0.05 -2.73
C GLY A 51 -2.05 -1.03 -2.71
N LEU A 52 -2.99 -0.85 -3.63
CA LEU A 52 -4.19 -1.70 -3.71
C LEU A 52 -4.32 -2.41 -5.05
N VAL A 53 -3.40 -2.14 -5.97
CA VAL A 53 -3.31 -2.72 -7.31
C VAL A 53 -1.97 -3.45 -7.43
N GLU A 54 -2.01 -4.76 -7.67
CA GLU A 54 -0.81 -5.59 -7.79
C GLU A 54 -0.19 -5.41 -9.18
N CYS A 55 1.08 -5.02 -9.23
CA CYS A 55 1.77 -4.68 -10.48
C CYS A 55 2.57 -5.82 -11.10
N THR A 56 2.44 -7.04 -10.57
CA THR A 56 3.27 -8.20 -10.98
C THR A 56 2.47 -9.33 -11.63
N ASN A 57 1.14 -9.27 -11.54
CA ASN A 57 0.23 -10.28 -12.08
C ASN A 57 -0.82 -9.56 -12.95
N PRO A 58 -1.10 -10.02 -14.18
CA PRO A 58 -2.12 -9.42 -15.06
C PRO A 58 -3.54 -9.74 -14.57
N ARG A 59 -3.87 -9.32 -13.35
CA ARG A 59 -5.18 -9.47 -12.74
C ARG A 59 -5.76 -8.09 -12.48
N VAL A 60 -7.00 -7.88 -12.92
CA VAL A 60 -7.75 -6.66 -12.61
C VAL A 60 -8.46 -6.83 -11.26
N GLU A 61 -8.17 -5.95 -10.31
CA GLU A 61 -8.86 -5.93 -9.03
C GLU A 61 -10.30 -5.44 -9.16
N HIS A 62 -11.18 -6.02 -8.33
CA HIS A 62 -12.58 -5.61 -8.35
C HIS A 62 -12.76 -4.21 -7.73
N PRO A 63 -13.39 -3.23 -8.43
CA PRO A 63 -13.49 -1.86 -7.94
C PRO A 63 -14.14 -1.72 -6.55
N ARG A 64 -15.16 -2.56 -6.25
CA ARG A 64 -15.79 -2.56 -4.91
C ARG A 64 -14.85 -3.01 -3.80
N ALA A 65 -13.90 -3.90 -4.09
CA ALA A 65 -12.92 -4.35 -3.10
C ALA A 65 -11.92 -3.23 -2.78
N ILE A 66 -11.46 -2.51 -3.81
CA ILE A 66 -10.62 -1.31 -3.67
C ILE A 66 -11.33 -0.24 -2.84
N ALA A 67 -12.59 0.08 -3.20
CA ALA A 67 -13.39 1.07 -2.49
C ALA A 67 -13.58 0.71 -1.01
N ALA A 68 -13.92 -0.55 -0.70
CA ALA A 68 -14.09 -1.01 0.67
C ALA A 68 -12.80 -0.86 1.49
N ARG A 69 -11.65 -1.21 0.91
CA ARG A 69 -10.33 -1.05 1.55
C ARG A 69 -9.98 0.41 1.77
N LEU A 70 -10.20 1.29 0.79
CA LEU A 70 -9.95 2.72 0.94
C LEU A 70 -10.79 3.34 2.05
N VAL A 71 -12.08 2.97 2.14
CA VAL A 71 -12.97 3.44 3.23
C VAL A 71 -12.45 2.97 4.59
N GLN A 72 -12.06 1.71 4.71
CA GLN A 72 -11.50 1.16 5.95
C GLN A 72 -10.21 1.89 6.36
N LEU A 73 -9.29 2.10 5.42
CA LEU A 73 -8.02 2.77 5.69
C LEU A 73 -8.19 4.26 5.99
N ALA A 74 -9.13 4.93 5.32
CA ALA A 74 -9.48 6.32 5.59
C ALA A 74 -10.03 6.50 7.02
N ALA A 75 -10.76 5.52 7.55
CA ALA A 75 -11.20 5.53 8.94
C ALA A 75 -10.03 5.37 9.94
N LEU A 76 -8.95 4.69 9.55
CA LEU A 76 -7.78 4.48 10.41
C LEU A 76 -6.81 5.68 10.41
N VAL A 77 -6.46 6.21 9.24
CA VAL A 77 -5.44 7.27 9.10
C VAL A 77 -6.05 8.65 8.86
N GLY A 78 -7.35 8.75 8.61
CA GLY A 78 -8.04 9.98 8.26
C GLY A 78 -8.02 10.24 6.74
N PRO A 79 -9.15 10.69 6.16
CA PRO A 79 -9.31 10.80 4.70
C PRO A 79 -8.34 11.80 4.05
N HIS A 80 -7.94 12.85 4.75
CA HIS A 80 -6.99 13.85 4.24
C HIS A 80 -5.52 13.37 4.24
N ARG A 81 -5.24 12.25 4.92
CA ARG A 81 -3.91 11.64 5.00
C ARG A 81 -3.85 10.29 4.27
N LEU A 82 -4.81 10.03 3.39
CA LEU A 82 -4.86 8.82 2.57
C LEU A 82 -4.80 9.20 1.09
N MET A 83 -3.97 8.51 0.33
CA MET A 83 -3.87 8.64 -1.14
C MET A 83 -3.82 7.26 -1.75
N ALA A 84 -4.74 6.91 -2.65
CA ALA A 84 -4.70 5.60 -3.30
C ALA A 84 -3.43 5.45 -4.18
N GLY A 85 -2.82 4.26 -4.18
CA GLY A 85 -1.68 3.95 -5.03
C GLY A 85 -1.68 2.50 -5.51
N THR A 86 -0.70 2.20 -6.35
CA THR A 86 -0.34 0.84 -6.77
C THR A 86 0.69 0.26 -5.80
N ASP A 87 0.83 -1.07 -5.73
CA ASP A 87 1.87 -1.68 -4.90
C ASP A 87 3.27 -1.24 -5.35
N CYS A 88 3.52 -1.21 -6.66
CA CYS A 88 4.81 -0.78 -7.19
C CYS A 88 4.62 0.01 -8.50
N GLY A 89 5.72 0.34 -9.18
CA GLY A 89 5.67 0.91 -10.52
C GLY A 89 5.28 -0.14 -11.56
N PHE A 90 4.61 0.30 -12.62
CA PHE A 90 4.29 -0.52 -13.80
C PHE A 90 5.52 -0.86 -14.66
N ALA A 91 6.64 -0.16 -14.45
CA ALA A 91 7.93 -0.47 -15.05
C ALA A 91 8.56 -1.66 -14.32
N SER A 92 8.08 -2.85 -14.64
CA SER A 92 8.72 -4.08 -14.27
C SER A 92 10.05 -4.19 -15.07
N THR A 93 11.11 -4.62 -14.40
CA THR A 93 12.49 -4.68 -14.94
C THR A 93 12.55 -5.42 -16.28
N ALA A 94 13.65 -5.24 -17.04
CA ALA A 94 13.87 -5.66 -18.44
C ALA A 94 13.47 -7.09 -18.90
N SER A 95 12.95 -7.94 -18.01
CA SER A 95 12.52 -9.31 -18.23
C SER A 95 11.01 -9.54 -17.97
N ALA A 96 10.24 -8.50 -17.66
CA ALA A 96 8.84 -8.64 -17.29
C ALA A 96 7.92 -8.79 -18.50
N THR A 97 7.83 -10.01 -19.01
CA THR A 97 7.00 -10.40 -20.15
C THR A 97 5.55 -10.74 -19.76
N ALA A 98 5.15 -10.52 -18.51
CA ALA A 98 3.84 -10.96 -18.01
C ALA A 98 2.70 -9.94 -18.16
N ILE A 99 3.01 -8.65 -18.32
CA ILE A 99 2.01 -7.58 -18.41
C ILE A 99 2.14 -6.92 -19.79
N THR A 100 1.07 -7.01 -20.58
CA THR A 100 0.99 -6.39 -21.91
C THR A 100 0.55 -4.93 -21.78
N ALA A 101 0.93 -4.10 -22.76
CA ALA A 101 0.71 -2.65 -22.71
C ALA A 101 -0.78 -2.23 -22.70
N ASP A 102 -1.69 -3.11 -23.10
CA ASP A 102 -3.13 -2.90 -23.03
C ASP A 102 -3.72 -3.10 -21.61
N ILE A 103 -2.93 -3.68 -20.70
CA ILE A 103 -3.30 -3.95 -19.30
C ILE A 103 -2.53 -3.06 -18.32
N ALA A 104 -1.36 -2.53 -18.71
CA ALA A 104 -0.47 -1.71 -17.88
C ALA A 104 -0.93 -0.26 -17.65
#